data_AF-A0A807ZIP2-F1
#
_entry.id   AF-A0A807ZIP2-F1
#
_cell.length_a   1.000
_cell.length_b   1.000
_cell.length_c   1.000
_cell.angle_alpha   90.00
_cell.angle_beta   90.00
_cell.angle_gamma   90.00
#
_symmetry.space_group_name_H-M   'P 1'
#
loop_
_entity.id
_entity.type
_entity.pdbx_description
1 polymer ?
#
loop_
_entity_poly.entity_id
_entity_poly.type
_entity_poly.pdbx_seq_one_letter_code
_entity_poly.pdbx_strand_id
1 'polypeptide(L)'
;MNRNAFRVPTTQPGSRMPQYSPQQLPTTPGADVSARLSDSAGQIIAQGADQQARQLEMLGRGMQQAAKAGYDLYHDYQATKAKEAWLTYKQEATTKRAELGRMQGKDAIDPEKGITAQMAAWRAERRQALMKDLGGPAASMFDTAAKDIDSSMDAWAIDKVNTERLNYENKTSEAHISLLQDEAMTLAANPALFGQKMDALEGELKAIAGRSGLDETWVKAKFQDIQQKTLTQTISDSIAGEQLGKANAMIKAYAPMLGGAAEGLRARAAAKGRELQARARAEAERAEADANKRALDSFLTDTAGMSSEEQLATAKSRFGDNQKMYVAALDAVAFRDGAAKNIKNKEQEIRLNAQADKIAEIATLPPQESLTKFNEFSASMPVEDRKKAYEMYDNAVKATGPDARGTDYPGAKEEVLSRMATGEEFNVWTEYGGLLSPRTLKELSDKHVRDALPGIKNDFKLRAMEFLGEEKNKDLAETALGGKSINALFAVYYDSLSQEDRRNPVAMREKTDRFFTSTLLDSGRWHMRDKSVPMGLQPRYLEKKPGWFPKKGQPEYDAITTWLKGEGIKPEGAAGKYTDEQRAQAYKIMLEAQR
;
A
#
# COMPACT_ATOMS: atom_id res chain seq x y z
N MET A 1 54.32 35.40 -80.23
CA MET A 1 55.59 34.95 -79.62
C MET A 1 55.45 35.08 -78.10
N ASN A 2 55.58 33.97 -77.35
CA ASN A 2 55.94 33.82 -75.91
C ASN A 2 55.34 34.78 -74.85
N ARG A 3 54.70 34.38 -73.74
CA ARG A 3 55.00 33.29 -72.76
C ARG A 3 53.82 33.02 -71.78
N ASN A 4 53.76 31.77 -71.29
CA ASN A 4 53.29 31.22 -69.99
C ASN A 4 51.78 31.21 -69.67
N ALA A 5 51.01 30.11 -69.64
CA ALA A 5 51.13 28.71 -69.13
C ALA A 5 50.78 28.52 -67.63
N PHE A 6 49.63 27.90 -67.36
CA PHE A 6 49.40 26.98 -66.23
C PHE A 6 48.31 25.96 -66.63
N ARG A 7 48.74 24.72 -66.92
CA ARG A 7 47.90 23.51 -66.98
C ARG A 7 48.59 22.45 -66.12
N VAL A 8 47.77 21.77 -65.33
CA VAL A 8 48.08 20.71 -64.37
C VAL A 8 48.70 19.48 -65.07
N PRO A 9 49.63 18.77 -64.42
CA PRO A 9 49.80 17.33 -64.63
C PRO A 9 49.44 16.51 -63.39
N THR A 10 48.73 15.43 -63.67
CA THR A 10 48.30 14.32 -62.80
C THR A 10 49.43 13.33 -62.46
N THR A 11 49.19 12.60 -61.35
CA THR A 11 49.60 11.21 -61.01
C THR A 11 51.03 10.87 -60.53
N GLN A 12 51.12 10.66 -59.20
CA GLN A 12 51.79 9.64 -58.32
C GLN A 12 52.61 8.48 -58.96
N PRO A 13 53.54 7.76 -58.24
CA PRO A 13 53.44 7.29 -56.84
C PRO A 13 54.73 7.16 -55.99
N GLY A 14 54.59 7.06 -54.66
CA GLY A 14 55.68 6.60 -53.78
C GLY A 14 55.51 6.84 -52.28
N SER A 15 54.88 5.89 -51.59
CA SER A 15 55.16 5.49 -50.20
C SER A 15 54.48 6.19 -49.00
N ARG A 16 53.50 5.43 -48.46
CA ARG A 16 53.12 5.25 -47.04
C ARG A 16 52.20 6.30 -46.38
N MET A 17 50.89 6.05 -46.53
CA MET A 17 49.86 6.50 -45.59
C MET A 17 49.91 5.66 -44.29
N PRO A 18 49.77 6.27 -43.09
CA PRO A 18 49.30 5.56 -41.90
C PRO A 18 47.80 5.27 -42.01
N GLN A 19 47.42 4.02 -41.74
CA GLN A 19 46.04 3.55 -41.70
C GLN A 19 45.29 4.11 -40.49
N TYR A 20 44.05 4.54 -40.71
CA TYR A 20 43.07 4.79 -39.65
C TYR A 20 42.43 3.45 -39.23
N SER A 21 42.54 3.12 -37.95
CA SER A 21 41.68 2.12 -37.30
C SER A 21 40.41 2.80 -36.78
N PRO A 22 39.19 2.28 -37.05
CA PRO A 22 37.95 2.82 -36.51
C PRO A 22 37.44 1.98 -35.33
N GLN A 23 37.37 2.53 -34.11
CA GLN A 23 36.31 2.20 -33.13
C GLN A 23 36.33 3.11 -31.86
N GLN A 24 35.36 4.03 -31.81
CA GLN A 24 34.49 4.48 -30.68
C GLN A 24 35.05 4.98 -29.33
N LEU A 25 34.75 6.27 -29.01
CA LEU A 25 33.85 6.75 -27.93
C LEU A 25 33.70 8.30 -28.01
N PRO A 26 32.59 8.90 -27.53
CA PRO A 26 32.18 10.26 -27.91
C PRO A 26 33.04 11.33 -27.22
N THR A 27 33.62 12.22 -28.03
CA THR A 27 34.38 13.39 -27.58
C THR A 27 33.43 14.48 -27.05
N THR A 28 33.64 14.87 -25.79
CA THR A 28 33.05 16.06 -25.18
C THR A 28 33.54 17.32 -25.91
N PRO A 29 32.68 18.16 -26.48
CA PRO A 29 33.10 19.44 -27.06
C PRO A 29 33.63 20.36 -25.94
N GLY A 30 34.88 20.79 -26.04
CA GLY A 30 35.48 21.76 -25.10
C GLY A 30 36.87 21.39 -24.56
N ALA A 31 37.33 20.15 -24.70
CA ALA A 31 38.67 19.75 -24.23
C ALA A 31 39.82 20.23 -25.14
N ASP A 32 39.55 20.49 -26.43
CA ASP A 32 40.59 20.70 -27.43
C ASP A 32 41.11 22.13 -27.54
N VAL A 33 40.39 23.15 -27.06
CA VAL A 33 40.82 24.55 -27.25
C VAL A 33 41.89 24.93 -26.22
N SER A 34 41.70 24.55 -24.96
CA SER A 34 42.69 24.75 -23.89
C SER A 34 43.91 23.83 -24.07
N ALA A 35 43.71 22.61 -24.57
CA ALA A 35 44.81 21.70 -24.92
C ALA A 35 45.63 22.23 -26.10
N ARG A 36 45.00 22.81 -27.14
CA ARG A 36 45.73 23.41 -28.28
C ARG A 36 46.47 24.70 -27.89
N LEU A 37 45.89 25.53 -27.01
CA LEU A 37 46.59 26.69 -26.45
C LEU A 37 47.74 26.26 -25.54
N SER A 38 47.54 25.25 -24.70
CA SER A 38 48.57 24.67 -23.83
C SER A 38 49.69 23.95 -24.60
N ASP A 39 49.37 23.25 -25.69
CA ASP A 39 50.35 22.60 -26.57
C ASP A 39 51.12 23.62 -27.42
N SER A 40 50.46 24.69 -27.87
CA SER A 40 51.14 25.80 -28.56
C SER A 40 52.07 26.56 -27.61
N ALA A 41 51.65 26.81 -26.36
CA ALA A 41 52.50 27.38 -25.32
C ALA A 41 53.62 26.43 -24.91
N GLY A 42 53.34 25.12 -24.83
CA GLY A 42 54.33 24.07 -24.56
C GLY A 42 55.38 23.94 -25.66
N GLN A 43 54.99 24.06 -26.93
CA GLN A 43 55.92 24.10 -28.08
C GLN A 43 56.75 25.39 -28.12
N ILE A 44 56.18 26.55 -27.75
CA ILE A 44 56.91 27.82 -27.62
C ILE A 44 57.90 27.76 -26.46
N ILE A 45 57.54 27.14 -25.32
CA ILE A 45 58.42 26.96 -24.16
C ILE A 45 59.55 25.97 -24.47
N ALA A 46 59.27 24.89 -25.20
CA ALA A 46 60.29 23.91 -25.61
C ALA A 46 61.27 24.49 -26.65
N GLN A 47 60.80 25.28 -27.61
CA GLN A 47 61.66 25.99 -28.57
C GLN A 47 62.42 27.17 -27.93
N GLY A 48 61.84 27.82 -26.92
CA GLY A 48 62.46 28.92 -26.17
C GLY A 48 63.62 28.49 -25.27
N ALA A 49 63.55 27.30 -24.65
CA ALA A 49 64.62 26.79 -23.77
C ALA A 49 65.93 26.51 -24.54
N ASP A 50 65.84 25.94 -25.74
CA ASP A 50 67.00 25.69 -26.61
C ASP A 50 67.56 26.98 -27.23
N GLN A 51 66.72 27.99 -27.49
CA GLN A 51 67.19 29.30 -27.94
C GLN A 51 67.81 30.13 -26.82
N GLN A 52 67.31 30.04 -25.58
CA GLN A 52 67.86 30.75 -24.41
C GLN A 52 69.24 30.22 -24.01
N ALA A 53 69.44 28.90 -24.04
CA ALA A 53 70.75 28.30 -23.83
C ALA A 53 71.76 28.78 -24.89
N ARG A 54 71.33 28.84 -26.16
CA ARG A 54 72.15 29.35 -27.26
C ARG A 54 72.37 30.86 -27.22
N GLN A 55 71.43 31.67 -26.74
CA GLN A 55 71.60 33.12 -26.60
C GLN A 55 72.60 33.48 -25.51
N LEU A 56 72.61 32.76 -24.39
CA LEU A 56 73.65 32.87 -23.37
C LEU A 56 75.01 32.39 -23.88
N GLU A 57 75.03 31.31 -24.67
CA GLU A 57 76.25 30.81 -25.31
C GLU A 57 76.79 31.76 -26.41
N MET A 58 75.90 32.41 -27.17
CA MET A 58 76.25 33.43 -28.17
C MET A 58 76.70 34.75 -27.54
N LEU A 59 76.15 35.14 -26.39
CA LEU A 59 76.64 36.28 -25.62
C LEU A 59 78.10 36.05 -25.16
N GLY A 60 78.46 34.81 -24.83
CA GLY A 60 79.83 34.40 -24.52
C GLY A 60 80.76 34.33 -25.73
N ARG A 61 80.24 34.08 -26.95
CA ARG A 61 81.06 33.96 -28.18
C ARG A 61 81.23 35.26 -28.98
N GLY A 62 80.45 36.31 -28.71
CA GLY A 62 80.41 37.55 -29.49
C GLY A 62 81.50 38.60 -29.19
N MET A 63 82.39 38.39 -28.23
CA MET A 63 83.33 39.41 -27.74
C MET A 63 84.81 39.04 -27.94
N GLN A 64 85.30 38.93 -29.16
CA GLN A 64 86.75 38.82 -29.39
C GLN A 64 87.24 39.69 -30.55
N GLN A 65 87.95 40.77 -30.22
CA GLN A 65 89.33 41.01 -30.70
C GLN A 65 90.08 42.05 -29.83
N ALA A 66 91.17 41.56 -29.20
CA ALA A 66 92.36 42.26 -28.67
C ALA A 66 92.40 42.91 -27.25
N ALA A 67 92.21 42.11 -26.18
CA ALA A 67 92.91 42.21 -24.87
C ALA A 67 92.61 40.97 -23.98
N LYS A 68 93.14 39.80 -24.37
CA LYS A 68 92.40 38.53 -24.38
C LYS A 68 92.75 37.48 -23.30
N ALA A 69 93.02 37.86 -22.05
CA ALA A 69 93.23 36.86 -20.98
C ALA A 69 92.70 37.30 -19.62
N GLY A 70 93.00 38.53 -19.18
CA GLY A 70 92.43 39.08 -17.93
C GLY A 70 90.98 39.56 -18.08
N TYR A 71 90.61 40.06 -19.27
CA TYR A 71 89.26 40.50 -19.57
C TYR A 71 88.30 39.31 -19.78
N ASP A 72 88.78 38.25 -20.43
CA ASP A 72 88.02 37.00 -20.64
C ASP A 72 87.74 36.30 -19.29
N LEU A 73 88.74 36.19 -18.40
CA LEU A 73 88.53 35.65 -17.04
C LEU A 73 87.58 36.50 -16.18
N TYR A 74 87.68 37.84 -16.25
CA TYR A 74 86.79 38.73 -15.53
C TYR A 74 85.35 38.66 -16.08
N HIS A 75 85.19 38.62 -17.41
CA HIS A 75 83.89 38.50 -18.06
C HIS A 75 83.25 37.14 -17.82
N ASP A 76 84.02 36.04 -17.90
CA ASP A 76 83.56 34.68 -17.58
C ASP A 76 83.17 34.54 -16.11
N TYR A 77 83.89 35.21 -15.20
CA TYR A 77 83.55 35.27 -13.78
C TYR A 77 82.24 36.03 -13.53
N GLN A 78 82.04 37.19 -14.17
CA GLN A 78 80.79 37.96 -14.07
C GLN A 78 79.60 37.21 -14.70
N ALA A 79 79.82 36.53 -15.83
CA ALA A 79 78.82 35.69 -16.48
C ALA A 79 78.44 34.48 -15.60
N THR A 80 79.40 33.87 -14.91
CA THR A 80 79.15 32.77 -13.97
C THR A 80 78.29 33.24 -12.79
N LYS A 81 78.60 34.39 -12.19
CA LYS A 81 77.77 34.99 -11.12
C LYS A 81 76.36 35.34 -11.58
N ALA A 82 76.22 35.93 -12.76
CA ALA A 82 74.91 36.21 -13.35
C ALA A 82 74.11 34.92 -13.59
N LYS A 83 74.78 33.84 -14.03
CA LYS A 83 74.17 32.52 -14.24
C LYS A 83 73.72 31.87 -12.93
N GLU A 84 74.51 31.96 -11.86
CA GLU A 84 74.14 31.44 -10.53
C GLU A 84 72.91 32.17 -9.96
N ALA A 85 72.90 33.51 -10.05
CA ALA A 85 71.73 34.32 -9.66
C ALA A 85 70.51 34.00 -10.52
N TRP A 86 70.67 33.81 -11.83
CA TRP A 86 69.60 33.39 -12.74
C TRP A 86 69.06 32.00 -12.43
N LEU A 87 69.92 31.02 -12.16
CA LEU A 87 69.50 29.67 -11.77
C LEU A 87 68.71 29.69 -10.45
N THR A 88 69.15 30.50 -9.49
CA THR A 88 68.46 30.70 -8.20
C THR A 88 67.09 31.33 -8.43
N TYR A 89 67.04 32.42 -9.20
CA TYR A 89 65.80 33.10 -9.56
C TYR A 89 64.82 32.18 -10.29
N LYS A 90 65.32 31.33 -11.20
CA LYS A 90 64.51 30.34 -11.92
C LYS A 90 63.91 29.28 -10.99
N GLN A 91 64.68 28.76 -10.03
CA GLN A 91 64.19 27.78 -9.07
C GLN A 91 63.11 28.39 -8.15
N GLU A 92 63.35 29.61 -7.67
CA GLU A 92 62.40 30.31 -6.81
C GLU A 92 61.15 30.73 -7.57
N ALA A 93 61.28 31.14 -8.83
CA ALA A 93 60.16 31.36 -9.75
C ALA A 93 59.26 30.13 -9.85
N THR A 94 59.84 28.95 -10.06
CA THR A 94 59.04 27.72 -10.13
C THR A 94 58.34 27.42 -8.81
N THR A 95 58.98 27.69 -7.68
CA THR A 95 58.39 27.51 -6.34
C THR A 95 57.24 28.50 -6.11
N LYS A 96 57.43 29.78 -6.44
CA LYS A 96 56.40 30.81 -6.29
C LYS A 96 55.21 30.56 -7.20
N ARG A 97 55.44 30.11 -8.44
CA ARG A 97 54.38 29.65 -9.36
C ARG A 97 53.57 28.51 -8.77
N ALA A 98 54.22 27.53 -8.12
CA ALA A 98 53.53 26.41 -7.49
C ALA A 98 52.71 26.84 -6.24
N GLU A 99 53.24 27.77 -5.45
CA GLU A 99 52.54 28.37 -4.30
C GLU A 99 51.28 29.11 -4.76
N LEU A 100 51.42 30.06 -5.69
CA LEU A 100 50.31 30.86 -6.20
C LEU A 100 49.33 30.03 -7.03
N GLY A 101 49.77 28.94 -7.65
CA GLY A 101 48.91 28.01 -8.39
C GLY A 101 47.85 27.31 -7.53
N ARG A 102 48.00 27.32 -6.21
CA ARG A 102 47.01 26.79 -5.26
C ARG A 102 45.87 27.76 -4.97
N MET A 103 46.02 29.05 -5.30
CA MET A 103 44.96 30.03 -5.14
C MET A 103 43.83 29.76 -6.14
N GLN A 104 42.58 29.92 -5.69
CA GLN A 104 41.38 29.67 -6.49
C GLN A 104 40.33 30.75 -6.27
N GLY A 105 39.41 30.89 -7.22
CA GLY A 105 38.24 31.75 -7.09
C GLY A 105 38.59 33.22 -6.81
N LYS A 106 37.85 33.85 -5.89
CA LYS A 106 37.98 35.28 -5.59
C LYS A 106 39.39 35.68 -5.12
N ASP A 107 40.06 34.82 -4.36
CA ASP A 107 41.40 35.08 -3.86
C ASP A 107 42.43 35.12 -5.00
N ALA A 108 42.28 34.25 -6.01
CA ALA A 108 43.20 34.20 -7.15
C ALA A 108 43.11 35.44 -8.04
N ILE A 109 41.90 36.00 -8.19
CA ILE A 109 41.60 37.11 -9.13
C ILE A 109 41.65 38.49 -8.47
N ASP A 110 41.90 38.57 -7.17
CA ASP A 110 41.94 39.83 -6.43
C ASP A 110 43.01 40.78 -7.01
N PRO A 111 42.66 42.04 -7.33
CA PRO A 111 43.60 42.95 -7.98
C PRO A 111 44.77 43.39 -7.07
N GLU A 112 44.64 43.30 -5.75
CA GLU A 112 45.66 43.72 -4.77
C GLU A 112 46.40 42.55 -4.14
N LYS A 113 45.72 41.42 -3.96
CA LYS A 113 46.21 40.24 -3.24
C LYS A 113 46.20 38.96 -4.08
N GLY A 114 45.76 39.02 -5.33
CA GLY A 114 45.67 37.87 -6.22
C GLY A 114 47.00 37.49 -6.85
N ILE A 115 46.93 36.52 -7.76
CA ILE A 115 48.11 35.87 -8.35
C ILE A 115 49.01 36.91 -9.05
N THR A 116 48.44 37.84 -9.81
CA THR A 116 49.21 38.87 -10.55
C THR A 116 49.89 39.87 -9.61
N ALA A 117 49.20 40.35 -8.58
CA ALA A 117 49.75 41.29 -7.61
C ALA A 117 50.88 40.67 -6.78
N GLN A 118 50.66 39.46 -6.25
CA GLN A 118 51.68 38.73 -5.50
C GLN A 118 52.89 38.35 -6.37
N MET A 119 52.67 38.04 -7.65
CA MET A 119 53.75 37.74 -8.59
C MET A 119 54.60 38.98 -8.89
N ALA A 120 53.96 40.14 -9.10
CA ALA A 120 54.65 41.40 -9.36
C ALA A 120 55.47 41.86 -8.14
N ALA A 121 54.90 41.77 -6.94
CA ALA A 121 55.59 42.11 -5.69
C ALA A 121 56.82 41.20 -5.46
N TRP A 122 56.64 39.88 -5.57
CA TRP A 122 57.71 38.90 -5.41
C TRP A 122 58.86 39.13 -6.39
N ARG A 123 58.55 39.40 -7.67
CA ARG A 123 59.55 39.71 -8.70
C ARG A 123 60.36 40.94 -8.35
N ALA A 124 59.70 42.04 -8.00
CA ALA A 124 60.37 43.31 -7.70
C ALA A 124 61.33 43.16 -6.51
N GLU A 125 60.86 42.51 -5.44
CA GLU A 125 61.65 42.22 -4.25
C GLU A 125 62.84 41.32 -4.60
N ARG A 126 62.59 40.22 -5.32
CA ARG A 126 63.61 39.20 -5.54
C ARG A 126 64.67 39.61 -6.55
N ARG A 127 64.29 40.32 -7.61
CA ARG A 127 65.27 40.94 -8.55
C ARG A 127 66.17 41.92 -7.82
N GLN A 128 65.60 42.77 -6.97
CA GLN A 128 66.39 43.74 -6.21
C GLN A 128 67.34 43.05 -5.23
N ALA A 129 66.91 41.98 -4.57
CA ALA A 129 67.76 41.20 -3.66
C ALA A 129 68.95 40.57 -4.41
N LEU A 130 68.70 39.86 -5.51
CA LEU A 130 69.75 39.17 -6.27
C LEU A 130 70.72 40.15 -6.96
N MET A 131 70.26 41.33 -7.38
CA MET A 131 71.13 42.34 -8.00
C MET A 131 72.08 43.01 -7.01
N LYS A 132 71.71 43.15 -5.73
CA LYS A 132 72.56 43.77 -4.70
C LYS A 132 73.87 43.01 -4.48
N ASP A 133 73.85 41.70 -4.69
CA ASP A 133 75.00 40.82 -4.49
C ASP A 133 75.85 40.65 -5.78
N LEU A 134 75.48 41.33 -6.87
CA LEU A 134 76.14 41.28 -8.17
C LEU A 134 76.88 42.58 -8.51
N GLY A 135 78.02 42.47 -9.19
CA GLY A 135 78.70 43.64 -9.78
C GLY A 135 77.95 44.17 -11.01
N GLY A 136 78.16 45.43 -11.40
CA GLY A 136 77.41 46.11 -12.47
C GLY A 136 77.24 45.30 -13.78
N PRO A 137 78.31 44.70 -14.34
CA PRO A 137 78.19 43.83 -15.52
C PRO A 137 77.35 42.57 -15.29
N ALA A 138 77.53 41.85 -14.18
CA ALA A 138 76.77 40.66 -13.85
C ALA A 138 75.29 40.97 -13.55
N ALA A 139 75.01 42.09 -12.87
CA ALA A 139 73.65 42.56 -12.61
C ALA A 139 72.89 42.84 -13.92
N SER A 140 73.55 43.46 -14.92
CA SER A 140 72.95 43.72 -16.23
C SER A 140 72.67 42.45 -17.03
N MET A 141 73.58 41.46 -16.97
CA MET A 141 73.38 40.16 -17.62
C MET A 141 72.22 39.38 -16.97
N PHE A 142 72.17 39.36 -15.64
CA PHE A 142 71.06 38.77 -14.89
C PHE A 142 69.73 39.48 -15.18
N ASP A 143 69.70 40.83 -15.18
CA ASP A 143 68.50 41.63 -15.47
C ASP A 143 67.87 41.26 -16.81
N THR A 144 68.72 41.05 -17.81
CA THR A 144 68.30 40.68 -19.17
C THR A 144 67.76 39.25 -19.20
N ALA A 145 68.47 38.28 -18.61
CA ALA A 145 68.05 36.88 -18.58
C ALA A 145 66.81 36.63 -17.70
N ALA A 146 66.57 37.46 -16.67
CA ALA A 146 65.40 37.36 -15.81
C ALA A 146 64.10 37.81 -16.49
N LYS A 147 64.17 38.72 -17.49
CA LYS A 147 62.99 39.20 -18.24
C LYS A 147 62.24 38.08 -18.97
N ASP A 148 62.96 37.06 -19.42
CA ASP A 148 62.37 35.90 -20.07
C ASP A 148 61.56 35.04 -19.09
N ILE A 149 62.09 34.84 -17.88
CA ILE A 149 61.39 34.13 -16.80
C ILE A 149 60.15 34.93 -16.41
N ASP A 150 60.28 36.23 -16.24
CA ASP A 150 59.17 37.12 -15.89
C ASP A 150 58.05 37.08 -16.92
N SER A 151 58.39 37.12 -18.21
CA SER A 151 57.42 37.05 -19.31
C SER A 151 56.66 35.72 -19.30
N SER A 152 57.35 34.61 -19.02
CA SER A 152 56.73 33.28 -18.88
C SER A 152 55.79 33.20 -17.68
N MET A 153 56.21 33.77 -16.54
CA MET A 153 55.40 33.82 -15.33
C MET A 153 54.18 34.71 -15.46
N ASP A 154 54.30 35.84 -16.16
CA ASP A 154 53.19 36.75 -16.45
C ASP A 154 52.15 36.11 -17.36
N ALA A 155 52.60 35.47 -18.44
CA ALA A 155 51.71 34.73 -19.34
C ALA A 155 50.92 33.66 -18.58
N TRP A 156 51.60 32.89 -17.72
CA TRP A 156 50.94 31.90 -16.86
C TRP A 156 49.97 32.53 -15.85
N ALA A 157 50.37 33.61 -15.18
CA ALA A 157 49.55 34.27 -14.17
C ALA A 157 48.26 34.83 -14.79
N ILE A 158 48.37 35.46 -15.97
CA ILE A 158 47.22 35.98 -16.72
C ILE A 158 46.28 34.85 -17.13
N ASP A 159 46.81 33.77 -17.71
CA ASP A 159 46.01 32.60 -18.12
C ASP A 159 45.29 31.95 -16.94
N LYS A 160 46.02 31.76 -15.82
CA LYS A 160 45.46 31.20 -14.59
C LYS A 160 44.37 32.09 -14.00
N VAL A 161 44.61 33.40 -13.89
CA VAL A 161 43.60 34.36 -13.38
C VAL A 161 42.37 34.39 -14.28
N ASN A 162 42.54 34.35 -15.61
CA ASN A 162 41.41 34.28 -16.55
C ASN A 162 40.61 32.99 -16.36
N THR A 163 41.28 31.85 -16.18
CA THR A 163 40.63 30.56 -15.91
C THR A 163 39.86 30.58 -14.58
N GLU A 164 40.48 31.09 -13.51
CA GLU A 164 39.83 31.20 -12.20
C GLU A 164 38.65 32.17 -12.21
N ARG A 165 38.74 33.28 -12.97
CA ARG A 165 37.63 34.22 -13.17
C ARG A 165 36.44 33.53 -13.83
N LEU A 166 36.66 32.82 -14.93
CA LEU A 166 35.61 32.06 -15.62
C LEU A 166 34.97 31.01 -14.69
N ASN A 167 35.78 30.26 -13.96
CA ASN A 167 35.29 29.25 -13.01
C ASN A 167 34.47 29.87 -11.88
N TYR A 168 34.93 30.99 -11.32
CA TYR A 168 34.23 31.71 -10.26
C TYR A 168 32.89 32.25 -10.74
N GLU A 169 32.88 33.00 -11.85
CA GLU A 169 31.67 33.59 -12.41
C GLU A 169 30.64 32.53 -12.82
N ASN A 170 31.09 31.40 -13.39
CA ASN A 170 30.19 30.29 -13.71
C ASN A 170 29.58 29.65 -12.46
N LYS A 171 30.37 29.40 -11.41
CA LYS A 171 29.84 28.88 -10.13
C LYS A 171 28.86 29.85 -9.48
N THR A 172 29.10 31.15 -9.57
CA THR A 172 28.15 32.17 -9.09
C THR A 172 26.83 32.11 -9.86
N SER A 173 26.87 32.04 -11.20
CA SER A 173 25.66 31.86 -12.00
C SER A 173 24.95 30.54 -11.69
N GLU A 174 25.67 29.43 -11.48
CA GLU A 174 25.07 28.14 -11.08
C GLU A 174 24.34 28.22 -9.73
N ALA A 175 24.92 28.93 -8.76
CA ALA A 175 24.27 29.20 -7.48
C ALA A 175 23.01 30.06 -7.63
N HIS A 176 23.06 31.10 -8.48
CA HIS A 176 21.88 31.92 -8.79
C HIS A 176 20.79 31.13 -9.51
N ILE A 177 21.15 30.26 -10.46
CA ILE A 177 20.22 29.36 -11.14
C ILE A 177 19.49 28.49 -10.12
N SER A 178 20.22 27.94 -9.14
CA SER A 178 19.64 27.11 -8.07
C SER A 178 18.64 27.91 -7.22
N LEU A 179 18.99 29.14 -6.83
CA LEU A 179 18.09 30.03 -6.09
C LEU A 179 16.83 30.37 -6.90
N LEU A 180 16.99 30.74 -8.17
CA LEU A 180 15.87 31.05 -9.07
C LEU A 180 14.97 29.84 -9.30
N GLN A 181 15.55 28.64 -9.36
CA GLN A 181 14.81 27.39 -9.45
C GLN A 181 13.96 27.16 -8.20
N ASP A 182 14.53 27.35 -7.00
CA ASP A 182 13.79 27.24 -5.74
C ASP A 182 12.64 28.25 -5.66
N GLU A 183 12.90 29.51 -6.01
CA GLU A 183 11.87 30.54 -6.09
C GLU A 183 10.78 30.17 -7.11
N ALA A 184 11.16 29.67 -8.29
CA ALA A 184 10.22 29.23 -9.30
C ALA A 184 9.34 28.06 -8.82
N MET A 185 9.87 27.11 -8.05
CA MET A 185 9.07 26.04 -7.45
C MET A 185 7.98 26.60 -6.53
N THR A 186 8.29 27.60 -5.70
CA THR A 186 7.28 28.21 -4.81
C THR A 186 6.21 28.99 -5.56
N LEU A 187 6.56 29.55 -6.72
CA LEU A 187 5.70 30.41 -7.53
C LEU A 187 5.03 29.70 -8.71
N ALA A 188 5.24 28.39 -8.89
CA ALA A 188 4.77 27.63 -10.05
C ALA A 188 3.25 27.68 -10.24
N ALA A 189 2.48 27.90 -9.16
CA ALA A 189 1.02 28.07 -9.24
C ALA A 189 0.58 29.37 -9.95
N ASN A 190 1.49 30.33 -10.14
CA ASN A 190 1.27 31.58 -10.86
C ASN A 190 2.14 31.64 -12.13
N PRO A 191 1.58 31.40 -13.32
CA PRO A 191 2.34 31.36 -14.57
C PRO A 191 3.14 32.63 -14.90
N ALA A 192 2.66 33.81 -14.52
CA ALA A 192 3.37 35.05 -14.78
C ALA A 192 4.64 35.17 -13.93
N LEU A 193 4.54 34.87 -12.63
CA LEU A 193 5.68 34.92 -11.72
C LEU A 193 6.67 33.78 -11.97
N PHE A 194 6.16 32.58 -12.30
CA PHE A 194 6.99 31.47 -12.73
C PHE A 194 7.79 31.82 -14.00
N GLY A 195 7.13 32.42 -15.00
CA GLY A 195 7.77 32.88 -16.24
C GLY A 195 8.91 33.86 -15.96
N GLN A 196 8.69 34.86 -15.11
CA GLN A 196 9.73 35.83 -14.75
C GLN A 196 10.99 35.19 -14.15
N LYS A 197 10.82 34.17 -13.29
CA LYS A 197 11.97 33.45 -12.71
C LYS A 197 12.68 32.58 -13.74
N MET A 198 11.92 31.96 -14.64
CA MET A 198 12.49 31.19 -15.74
C MET A 198 13.24 32.08 -16.74
N ASP A 199 12.75 33.27 -17.06
CA ASP A 199 13.45 34.22 -17.92
C ASP A 199 14.79 34.69 -17.30
N ALA A 200 14.79 34.96 -15.99
CA ALA A 200 16.02 35.29 -15.26
C ALA A 200 17.03 34.12 -15.28
N LEU A 201 16.54 32.89 -15.14
CA LEU A 201 17.34 31.68 -15.20
C LEU A 201 17.95 31.46 -16.59
N GLU A 202 17.17 31.68 -17.65
CA GLU A 202 17.67 31.65 -19.02
C GLU A 202 18.77 32.71 -19.25
N GLY A 203 18.63 33.90 -18.63
CA GLY A 203 19.65 34.94 -18.61
C GLY A 203 20.98 34.47 -18.01
N GLU A 204 20.96 33.78 -16.86
CA GLU A 204 22.15 33.21 -16.24
C GLU A 204 22.78 32.09 -17.09
N LEU A 205 21.97 31.24 -17.72
CA LEU A 205 22.46 30.22 -18.67
C LEU A 205 23.14 30.87 -19.89
N LYS A 206 22.58 31.95 -20.43
CA LYS A 206 23.21 32.73 -21.52
C LYS A 206 24.52 33.35 -21.08
N ALA A 207 24.62 33.83 -19.85
CA ALA A 207 25.85 34.38 -19.29
C ALA A 207 26.95 33.31 -19.18
N ILE A 208 26.62 32.10 -18.69
CA ILE A 208 27.55 30.96 -18.68
C ILE A 208 27.98 30.60 -20.10
N ALA A 209 27.02 30.47 -21.02
CA ALA A 209 27.31 30.09 -22.40
C ALA A 209 28.25 31.10 -23.09
N GLY A 210 27.99 32.40 -22.93
CA GLY A 210 28.84 33.47 -23.46
C GLY A 210 30.27 33.45 -22.90
N ARG A 211 30.44 33.17 -21.60
CA ARG A 211 31.77 33.04 -20.97
C ARG A 211 32.53 31.79 -21.40
N SER A 212 31.83 30.69 -21.63
CA SER A 212 32.42 29.38 -21.92
C SER A 212 32.46 29.01 -23.41
N GLY A 213 32.01 29.89 -24.30
CA GLY A 213 31.96 29.62 -25.74
C GLY A 213 30.95 28.54 -26.13
N LEU A 214 29.91 28.34 -25.33
CA LEU A 214 28.81 27.42 -25.62
C LEU A 214 27.76 28.12 -26.48
N ASP A 215 27.05 27.35 -27.30
CA ASP A 215 26.06 27.90 -28.22
C ASP A 215 24.64 27.98 -27.62
N GLU A 216 23.72 28.54 -28.39
CA GLU A 216 22.31 28.69 -28.00
C GLU A 216 21.59 27.33 -27.86
N THR A 217 22.10 26.26 -28.51
CA THR A 217 21.50 24.93 -28.40
C THR A 217 21.72 24.35 -27.01
N TRP A 218 22.90 24.58 -26.42
CA TRP A 218 23.18 24.22 -25.03
C TRP A 218 22.26 24.95 -24.06
N VAL A 219 22.06 26.27 -24.26
CA VAL A 219 21.17 27.08 -23.43
C VAL A 219 19.74 26.55 -23.48
N LYS A 220 19.20 26.32 -24.68
CA LYS A 220 17.84 25.80 -24.87
C LYS A 220 17.65 24.43 -24.21
N ALA A 221 18.59 23.52 -24.41
CA ALA A 221 18.52 22.17 -23.82
C ALA A 221 18.55 22.21 -22.29
N LYS A 222 19.47 22.99 -21.70
CA LYS A 222 19.57 23.15 -20.24
C LYS A 222 18.35 23.82 -19.64
N PHE A 223 17.85 24.87 -20.30
CA PHE A 223 16.65 25.58 -19.86
C PHE A 223 15.42 24.67 -19.85
N GLN A 224 15.21 23.90 -20.93
CA GLN A 224 14.11 22.94 -21.03
C GLN A 224 14.19 21.85 -19.94
N ASP A 225 15.38 21.30 -19.69
CA ASP A 225 15.59 20.29 -18.64
C ASP A 225 15.26 20.85 -17.25
N ILE A 226 15.76 22.04 -16.92
CA ILE A 226 15.48 22.70 -15.63
C ILE A 226 13.98 23.02 -15.51
N GLN A 227 13.36 23.57 -16.54
CA GLN A 227 11.93 23.91 -16.54
C GLN A 227 11.08 22.65 -16.32
N GLN A 228 11.35 21.57 -17.05
CA GLN A 228 10.59 20.33 -16.94
C GLN A 228 10.76 19.68 -15.56
N LYS A 229 12.00 19.64 -15.02
CA LYS A 229 12.28 19.11 -13.68
C LYS A 229 11.57 19.90 -12.59
N THR A 230 11.67 21.22 -12.64
CA THR A 230 11.02 22.14 -11.69
C THR A 230 9.51 21.91 -11.65
N LEU A 231 8.85 21.94 -12.82
CA LEU A 231 7.42 21.73 -12.91
C LEU A 231 7.00 20.33 -12.47
N THR A 232 7.75 19.30 -12.87
CA THR A 232 7.45 17.91 -12.50
C THR A 232 7.53 17.71 -10.98
N GLN A 233 8.56 18.30 -10.35
CA GLN A 233 8.74 18.26 -8.91
C GLN A 233 7.61 18.98 -8.18
N THR A 234 7.35 20.25 -8.52
CA THR A 234 6.31 21.04 -7.84
C THR A 234 4.90 20.44 -7.98
N ILE A 235 4.56 19.89 -9.15
CA ILE A 235 3.29 19.20 -9.34
C ILE A 235 3.24 17.92 -8.51
N SER A 236 4.33 17.15 -8.47
CA SER A 236 4.39 15.93 -7.65
C SER A 236 4.23 16.23 -6.17
N ASP A 237 4.88 17.29 -5.67
CA ASP A 237 4.77 17.74 -4.28
C ASP A 237 3.36 18.24 -3.96
N SER A 238 2.70 18.92 -4.90
CA SER A 238 1.30 19.32 -4.75
C SER A 238 0.34 18.13 -4.69
N ILE A 239 0.61 17.05 -5.45
CA ILE A 239 -0.15 15.80 -5.38
C ILE A 239 0.08 15.12 -4.03
N ALA A 240 1.35 15.02 -3.60
CA ALA A 240 1.72 14.40 -2.32
C ALA A 240 1.12 15.14 -1.12
N GLY A 241 1.13 16.48 -1.16
CA GLY A 241 0.50 17.36 -0.18
C GLY A 241 -1.02 17.48 -0.31
N GLU A 242 -1.68 16.58 -1.07
CA GLU A 242 -3.14 16.50 -1.24
C GLU A 242 -3.79 17.77 -1.85
N GLN A 243 -3.01 18.67 -2.46
CA GLN A 243 -3.46 19.89 -3.14
C GLN A 243 -3.83 19.64 -4.61
N LEU A 244 -4.74 18.69 -4.85
CA LEU A 244 -5.06 18.20 -6.20
C LEU A 244 -5.61 19.28 -7.15
N GLY A 245 -6.35 20.27 -6.63
CA GLY A 245 -6.84 21.39 -7.44
C GLY A 245 -5.69 22.21 -8.05
N LYS A 246 -4.68 22.53 -7.24
CA LYS A 246 -3.47 23.23 -7.70
C LYS A 246 -2.64 22.37 -8.65
N ALA A 247 -2.44 21.09 -8.32
CA ALA A 247 -1.71 20.17 -9.19
C ALA A 247 -2.36 20.06 -10.58
N ASN A 248 -3.67 19.86 -10.65
CA ASN A 248 -4.39 19.76 -11.91
C ASN A 248 -4.38 21.07 -12.71
N ALA A 249 -4.49 22.22 -12.04
CA ALA A 249 -4.37 23.52 -12.68
C ALA A 249 -2.97 23.72 -13.32
N MET A 250 -1.91 23.36 -12.60
CA MET A 250 -0.53 23.43 -13.12
C MET A 250 -0.30 22.43 -14.27
N ILE A 251 -0.78 21.19 -14.16
CA ILE A 251 -0.71 20.22 -15.26
C ILE A 251 -1.39 20.74 -16.52
N LYS A 252 -2.53 21.42 -16.37
CA LYS A 252 -3.26 22.01 -17.50
C LYS A 252 -2.51 23.21 -18.08
N ALA A 253 -2.05 24.13 -17.23
CA ALA A 253 -1.35 25.34 -17.65
C ALA A 253 -0.02 25.04 -18.36
N TYR A 254 0.74 24.05 -17.87
CA TYR A 254 2.08 23.73 -18.36
C TYR A 254 2.17 22.44 -19.18
N ALA A 255 1.04 21.90 -19.66
CA ALA A 255 1.03 20.67 -20.46
C ALA A 255 2.06 20.66 -21.61
N PRO A 256 2.26 21.74 -22.39
CA PRO A 256 3.25 21.77 -23.46
C PRO A 256 4.70 21.66 -22.94
N MET A 257 4.99 22.23 -21.78
CA MET A 257 6.33 22.29 -21.19
C MET A 257 6.71 20.98 -20.48
N LEU A 258 5.72 20.22 -20.01
CA LEU A 258 5.93 18.94 -19.33
C LEU A 258 6.25 17.80 -20.31
N GLY A 259 5.91 17.94 -21.59
CA GLY A 259 6.08 16.89 -22.59
C GLY A 259 5.47 15.56 -22.14
N GLY A 260 6.23 14.47 -22.28
CA GLY A 260 5.80 13.12 -21.89
C GLY A 260 5.50 12.92 -20.39
N ALA A 261 5.94 13.82 -19.51
CA ALA A 261 5.67 13.71 -18.07
C ALA A 261 4.22 14.06 -17.71
N ALA A 262 3.52 14.81 -18.56
CA ALA A 262 2.18 15.31 -18.27
C ALA A 262 1.16 14.19 -17.99
N GLU A 263 1.19 13.11 -18.78
CA GLU A 263 0.26 11.99 -18.61
C GLU A 263 0.51 11.22 -17.30
N GLY A 264 1.78 10.98 -16.97
CA GLY A 264 2.15 10.34 -15.70
C GLY A 264 1.69 11.15 -14.49
N LEU A 265 1.82 12.48 -14.54
CA LEU A 265 1.33 13.37 -13.48
C LEU A 265 -0.20 13.37 -13.38
N ARG A 266 -0.93 13.36 -14.51
CA ARG A 266 -2.40 13.22 -14.51
C ARG A 266 -2.85 11.91 -13.87
N ALA A 267 -2.19 10.80 -14.22
CA ALA A 267 -2.51 9.50 -13.66
C ALA A 267 -2.28 9.45 -12.15
N ARG A 268 -1.16 10.03 -11.67
CA ARG A 268 -0.87 10.16 -10.24
C ARG A 268 -1.89 11.03 -9.51
N ALA A 269 -2.24 12.19 -10.06
CA ALA A 269 -3.26 13.06 -9.47
C ALA A 269 -4.63 12.37 -9.38
N ALA A 270 -5.03 11.64 -10.43
CA ALA A 270 -6.28 10.88 -10.44
C ALA A 270 -6.26 9.71 -9.43
N ALA A 271 -5.14 8.99 -9.30
CA ALA A 271 -4.99 7.93 -8.31
C ALA A 271 -5.11 8.47 -6.89
N LYS A 272 -4.42 9.59 -6.59
CA LYS A 272 -4.51 10.25 -5.28
C LYS A 272 -5.92 10.77 -5.01
N GLY A 273 -6.61 11.32 -6.01
CA GLY A 273 -8.01 11.72 -5.90
C GLY A 273 -8.95 10.58 -5.51
N ARG A 274 -8.78 9.39 -6.11
CA ARG A 274 -9.55 8.19 -5.72
C ARG A 274 -9.23 7.74 -4.30
N GLU A 275 -7.97 7.81 -3.87
CA GLU A 275 -7.56 7.50 -2.50
C GLU A 275 -8.26 8.42 -1.48
N LEU A 276 -8.26 9.73 -1.72
CA LEU A 276 -8.90 10.69 -0.83
C LEU A 276 -10.42 10.50 -0.75
N GLN A 277 -11.07 10.21 -1.89
CA GLN A 277 -12.49 9.89 -1.90
C GLN A 277 -12.80 8.60 -1.12
N ALA A 278 -11.97 7.57 -1.25
CA ALA A 278 -12.11 6.34 -0.48
C ALA A 278 -11.93 6.58 1.02
N ARG A 279 -10.94 7.40 1.42
CA ARG A 279 -10.71 7.79 2.81
C ARG A 279 -11.91 8.55 3.39
N ALA A 280 -12.41 9.54 2.65
CA ALA A 280 -13.58 10.32 3.07
C ALA A 280 -14.84 9.45 3.22
N ARG A 281 -15.06 8.48 2.33
CA ARG A 281 -16.17 7.51 2.45
C ARG A 281 -16.01 6.62 3.68
N ALA A 282 -14.81 6.08 3.91
CA ALA A 282 -14.57 5.25 5.08
C ALA A 282 -14.75 6.03 6.40
N GLU A 283 -14.38 7.30 6.44
CA GLU A 283 -14.60 8.17 7.60
C GLU A 283 -16.09 8.49 7.80
N ALA A 284 -16.83 8.77 6.72
CA ALA A 284 -18.27 8.96 6.77
C ALA A 284 -18.99 7.69 7.26
N GLU A 285 -18.60 6.51 6.76
CA GLU A 285 -19.15 5.22 7.21
C GLU A 285 -18.87 4.96 8.69
N ARG A 286 -17.68 5.30 9.20
CA ARG A 286 -17.37 5.20 10.64
C ARG A 286 -18.21 6.17 11.46
N ALA A 287 -18.33 7.41 11.04
CA ALA A 287 -19.14 8.41 11.73
C ALA A 287 -20.62 8.00 11.77
N GLU A 288 -21.14 7.45 10.66
CA GLU A 288 -22.50 6.90 10.59
C GLU A 288 -22.67 5.70 11.53
N ALA A 289 -21.70 4.76 11.56
CA ALA A 289 -21.73 3.62 12.46
C ALA A 289 -21.69 4.04 13.95
N ASP A 290 -20.86 5.03 14.30
CA ASP A 290 -20.79 5.57 15.66
C ASP A 290 -22.08 6.29 16.06
N ALA A 291 -22.69 7.05 15.14
CA ALA A 291 -23.98 7.70 15.37
C ALA A 291 -25.10 6.66 15.57
N ASN A 292 -25.13 5.62 14.73
CA ASN A 292 -26.07 4.50 14.83
C ASN A 292 -25.92 3.77 16.17
N LYS A 293 -24.68 3.49 16.60
CA LYS A 293 -24.41 2.87 17.90
C LYS A 293 -24.95 3.71 19.06
N ARG A 294 -24.65 5.03 19.08
CA ARG A 294 -25.16 5.94 20.12
C ARG A 294 -26.69 6.01 20.15
N ALA A 295 -27.33 6.01 18.98
CA ALA A 295 -28.78 6.00 18.88
C ALA A 295 -29.38 4.70 19.42
N LEU A 296 -28.73 3.55 19.17
CA LEU A 296 -29.15 2.26 19.72
C LEU A 296 -28.96 2.20 21.24
N ASP A 297 -27.81 2.65 21.75
CA ASP A 297 -27.52 2.69 23.18
C ASP A 297 -28.52 3.61 23.93
N SER A 298 -28.86 4.77 23.35
CA SER A 298 -29.91 5.65 23.87
C SER A 298 -31.26 4.96 23.87
N PHE A 299 -31.65 4.30 22.77
CA PHE A 299 -32.90 3.54 22.71
C PHE A 299 -32.98 2.49 23.83
N LEU A 300 -31.95 1.65 23.99
CA LEU A 300 -31.93 0.59 25.01
C LEU A 300 -31.96 1.12 26.45
N THR A 301 -31.46 2.35 26.66
CA THR A 301 -31.51 3.04 27.95
C THR A 301 -32.92 3.58 28.20
N ASP A 302 -33.50 4.30 27.22
CA ASP A 302 -34.82 4.91 27.31
C ASP A 302 -35.93 3.86 27.52
N THR A 303 -35.74 2.65 26.99
CA THR A 303 -36.74 1.58 27.05
C THR A 303 -36.45 0.50 28.11
N ALA A 304 -35.46 0.68 28.98
CA ALA A 304 -34.99 -0.37 29.89
C ALA A 304 -36.06 -0.95 30.85
N GLY A 305 -37.14 -0.22 31.13
CA GLY A 305 -38.26 -0.65 31.98
C GLY A 305 -39.51 -1.14 31.23
N MET A 306 -39.51 -1.09 29.89
CA MET A 306 -40.64 -1.49 29.06
C MET A 306 -40.67 -3.02 28.83
N SER A 307 -41.86 -3.56 28.58
CA SER A 307 -42.00 -4.94 28.10
C SER A 307 -41.43 -5.10 26.69
N SER A 308 -41.07 -6.32 26.29
CA SER A 308 -40.50 -6.61 24.97
C SER A 308 -41.42 -6.14 23.83
N GLU A 309 -42.74 -6.27 23.96
CA GLU A 309 -43.70 -5.78 22.95
C GLU A 309 -43.71 -4.25 22.82
N GLU A 310 -43.65 -3.53 23.93
CA GLU A 310 -43.58 -2.06 23.95
C GLU A 310 -42.24 -1.55 23.40
N GLN A 311 -41.14 -2.26 23.68
CA GLN A 311 -39.83 -1.97 23.11
C GLN A 311 -39.84 -2.11 21.58
N LEU A 312 -40.45 -3.17 21.04
CA LEU A 312 -40.55 -3.41 19.60
C LEU A 312 -41.44 -2.37 18.90
N ALA A 313 -42.55 -1.98 19.52
CA ALA A 313 -43.40 -0.89 19.02
C ALA A 313 -42.65 0.45 18.99
N THR A 314 -41.89 0.74 20.04
CA THR A 314 -41.05 1.96 20.14
C THR A 314 -39.92 1.95 19.12
N ALA A 315 -39.26 0.81 18.91
CA ALA A 315 -38.24 0.63 17.88
C ALA A 315 -38.80 0.91 16.48
N LYS A 316 -40.01 0.42 16.18
CA LYS A 316 -40.69 0.65 14.89
C LYS A 316 -41.03 2.12 14.70
N SER A 317 -41.49 2.81 15.75
CA SER A 317 -41.78 4.25 15.67
C SER A 317 -40.52 5.11 15.52
N ARG A 318 -39.42 4.74 16.16
CA ARG A 318 -38.19 5.55 16.21
C ARG A 318 -37.24 5.30 15.05
N PHE A 319 -37.21 4.07 14.54
CA PHE A 319 -36.27 3.63 13.51
C PHE A 319 -36.94 3.03 12.27
N GLY A 320 -38.27 3.05 12.16
CA GLY A 320 -39.00 2.40 11.05
C GLY A 320 -38.54 2.80 9.64
N ASP A 321 -38.10 4.05 9.48
CA ASP A 321 -37.57 4.55 8.20
C ASP A 321 -36.07 4.22 7.98
N ASN A 322 -35.37 3.78 9.03
CA ASN A 322 -33.97 3.34 8.98
C ASN A 322 -33.90 1.84 9.28
N GLN A 323 -34.12 1.02 8.24
CA GLN A 323 -34.23 -0.44 8.34
C GLN A 323 -33.03 -1.09 9.07
N LYS A 324 -31.80 -0.58 8.88
CA LYS A 324 -30.61 -1.11 9.57
C LYS A 324 -30.71 -0.90 11.09
N MET A 325 -31.09 0.30 11.52
CA MET A 325 -31.27 0.62 12.93
C MET A 325 -32.46 -0.10 13.55
N TYR A 326 -33.54 -0.25 12.79
CA TYR A 326 -34.70 -1.02 13.23
C TYR A 326 -34.33 -2.48 13.50
N VAL A 327 -33.67 -3.16 12.56
CA VAL A 327 -33.22 -4.55 12.74
C VAL A 327 -32.25 -4.68 13.92
N ALA A 328 -31.28 -3.77 14.05
CA ALA A 328 -30.35 -3.78 15.19
C ALA A 328 -31.06 -3.61 16.55
N ALA A 329 -32.13 -2.80 16.60
CA ALA A 329 -32.97 -2.66 17.78
C ALA A 329 -33.77 -3.94 18.07
N LEU A 330 -34.32 -4.60 17.04
CA LEU A 330 -35.01 -5.90 17.20
C LEU A 330 -34.08 -6.96 17.81
N ASP A 331 -32.87 -7.09 17.26
CA ASP A 331 -31.88 -8.07 17.72
C ASP A 331 -31.44 -7.80 19.17
N ALA A 332 -31.22 -6.53 19.53
CA ALA A 332 -30.84 -6.14 20.87
C ALA A 332 -31.96 -6.43 21.90
N VAL A 333 -33.22 -6.18 21.53
CA VAL A 333 -34.39 -6.51 22.37
C VAL A 333 -34.51 -8.02 22.54
N ALA A 334 -34.39 -8.80 21.46
CA ALA A 334 -34.45 -10.25 21.50
C ALA A 334 -33.33 -10.86 22.39
N PHE A 335 -32.11 -10.32 22.30
CA PHE A 335 -30.99 -10.73 23.15
C PHE A 335 -31.27 -10.46 24.63
N ARG A 336 -31.82 -9.28 24.97
CA ARG A 336 -32.17 -8.92 26.35
C ARG A 336 -33.29 -9.80 26.91
N ASP A 337 -34.33 -10.07 26.11
CA ASP A 337 -35.43 -10.96 26.49
C ASP A 337 -34.93 -12.39 26.74
N GLY A 338 -34.03 -12.89 25.89
CA GLY A 338 -33.35 -14.17 26.10
C GLY A 338 -32.50 -14.20 27.37
N ALA A 339 -31.76 -13.13 27.67
CA ALA A 339 -30.98 -13.01 28.90
C ALA A 339 -31.87 -12.96 30.16
N ALA A 340 -33.00 -12.23 30.11
CA ALA A 340 -33.96 -12.16 31.20
C ALA A 340 -34.63 -13.52 31.47
N LYS A 341 -34.97 -14.27 30.42
CA LYS A 341 -35.44 -15.67 30.52
C LYS A 341 -34.39 -16.57 31.17
N ASN A 342 -33.12 -16.43 30.79
CA ASN A 342 -32.03 -17.21 31.39
C ASN A 342 -31.82 -16.91 32.88
N ILE A 343 -31.96 -15.65 33.31
CA ILE A 343 -31.88 -15.27 34.73
C ILE A 343 -33.05 -15.89 35.50
N LYS A 344 -34.29 -15.76 35.00
CA LYS A 344 -35.47 -16.40 35.61
C LYS A 344 -35.31 -17.92 35.73
N ASN A 345 -34.78 -18.57 34.69
CA ASN A 345 -34.52 -20.01 34.71
C ASN A 345 -33.48 -20.40 35.77
N LYS A 346 -32.42 -19.60 35.96
CA LYS A 346 -31.41 -19.82 37.01
C LYS A 346 -31.98 -19.58 38.41
N GLU A 347 -32.78 -18.55 38.60
CA GLU A 347 -33.46 -18.30 39.88
C GLU A 347 -34.40 -19.46 40.23
N GLN A 348 -35.11 -19.98 39.23
CA GLN A 348 -35.94 -21.18 39.36
C GLN A 348 -35.12 -22.40 39.79
N GLU A 349 -33.99 -22.62 39.13
CA GLU A 349 -33.07 -23.73 39.41
C GLU A 349 -32.48 -23.65 40.83
N ILE A 350 -32.12 -22.46 41.31
CA ILE A 350 -31.66 -22.23 42.69
C ILE A 350 -32.76 -22.58 43.70
N ARG A 351 -34.01 -22.15 43.46
CA ARG A 351 -35.14 -22.48 44.35
C ARG A 351 -35.41 -23.99 44.40
N LEU A 352 -35.34 -24.66 43.26
CA LEU A 352 -35.55 -26.10 43.14
C LEU A 352 -34.43 -26.90 43.81
N ASN A 353 -33.17 -26.50 43.62
CA ASN A 353 -32.03 -27.13 44.26
C ASN A 353 -32.08 -27.04 45.79
N ALA A 354 -32.59 -25.94 46.35
CA ALA A 354 -32.80 -25.81 47.79
C ALA A 354 -33.84 -26.80 48.37
N GLN A 355 -34.69 -27.37 47.51
CA GLN A 355 -35.70 -28.37 47.86
C GLN A 355 -35.26 -29.81 47.51
N ALA A 356 -34.11 -29.98 46.85
CA ALA A 356 -33.63 -31.26 46.32
C ALA A 356 -33.48 -32.34 47.40
N ASP A 357 -32.90 -31.98 48.56
CA ASP A 357 -32.66 -32.92 49.66
C ASP A 357 -33.97 -33.47 50.21
N LYS A 358 -35.00 -32.63 50.31
CA LYS A 358 -36.33 -33.03 50.77
C LYS A 358 -37.04 -33.93 49.76
N ILE A 359 -36.87 -33.64 48.47
CA ILE A 359 -37.36 -34.50 47.39
C ILE A 359 -36.68 -35.87 47.43
N ALA A 360 -35.36 -35.90 47.64
CA ALA A 360 -34.59 -37.13 47.76
C ALA A 360 -34.97 -37.94 49.02
N GLU A 361 -35.20 -37.27 50.15
CA GLU A 361 -35.68 -37.91 51.37
C GLU A 361 -37.05 -38.58 51.14
N ILE A 362 -38.00 -37.86 50.54
CA ILE A 362 -39.33 -38.42 50.19
C ILE A 362 -39.18 -39.62 49.25
N ALA A 363 -38.26 -39.57 48.29
CA ALA A 363 -38.01 -40.65 47.33
C ALA A 363 -37.51 -41.96 47.97
N THR A 364 -36.91 -41.93 49.17
CA THR A 364 -36.45 -43.15 49.88
C THR A 364 -37.58 -43.95 50.55
N LEU A 365 -38.79 -43.39 50.65
CA LEU A 365 -39.94 -44.04 51.27
C LEU A 365 -40.50 -45.18 50.40
N PRO A 366 -41.32 -46.09 50.96
CA PRO A 366 -42.02 -47.09 50.18
C PRO A 366 -42.84 -46.46 49.03
N PRO A 367 -42.93 -47.08 47.83
CA PRO A 367 -43.40 -46.41 46.61
C PRO A 367 -44.75 -45.67 46.73
N GLN A 368 -45.73 -46.27 47.42
CA GLN A 368 -47.05 -45.69 47.61
C GLN A 368 -47.03 -44.47 48.56
N GLU A 369 -46.19 -44.52 49.59
CA GLU A 369 -46.04 -43.47 50.60
C GLU A 369 -45.19 -42.31 50.07
N SER A 370 -44.13 -42.65 49.33
CA SER A 370 -43.25 -41.73 48.62
C SER A 370 -44.05 -40.81 47.68
N LEU A 371 -44.90 -41.39 46.83
CA LEU A 371 -45.70 -40.64 45.85
C LEU A 371 -46.74 -39.74 46.53
N THR A 372 -47.37 -40.22 47.60
CA THR A 372 -48.39 -39.46 48.34
C THR A 372 -47.76 -38.22 48.98
N LYS A 373 -46.64 -38.40 49.69
CA LYS A 373 -45.91 -37.27 50.32
C LYS A 373 -45.28 -36.34 49.29
N PHE A 374 -44.85 -36.84 48.14
CA PHE A 374 -44.35 -36.00 47.07
C PHE A 374 -45.44 -35.11 46.47
N ASN A 375 -46.66 -35.64 46.25
CA ASN A 375 -47.79 -34.86 45.75
C ASN A 375 -48.23 -33.76 46.73
N GLU A 376 -48.22 -34.04 48.03
CA GLU A 376 -48.47 -33.02 49.07
C GLU A 376 -47.38 -31.94 49.09
N PHE A 377 -46.13 -32.35 48.93
CA PHE A 377 -44.99 -31.45 48.88
C PHE A 377 -45.00 -30.58 47.61
N SER A 378 -45.23 -31.15 46.43
CA SER A 378 -45.28 -30.42 45.15
C SER A 378 -46.46 -29.44 45.11
N ALA A 379 -47.59 -29.77 45.75
CA ALA A 379 -48.73 -28.87 45.87
C ALA A 379 -48.41 -27.57 46.66
N SER A 380 -47.43 -27.62 47.58
CA SER A 380 -46.94 -26.46 48.32
C SER A 380 -45.96 -25.57 47.54
N MET A 381 -45.53 -26.01 46.36
CA MET A 381 -44.58 -25.28 45.50
C MET A 381 -45.30 -24.37 44.48
N PRO A 382 -44.63 -23.29 44.01
CA PRO A 382 -45.10 -22.48 42.88
C PRO A 382 -45.39 -23.36 41.66
N VAL A 383 -46.44 -23.04 40.90
CA VAL A 383 -46.95 -23.90 39.81
C VAL A 383 -45.89 -24.15 38.74
N GLU A 384 -45.11 -23.12 38.42
CA GLU A 384 -44.00 -23.13 37.48
C GLU A 384 -42.86 -24.09 37.89
N ASP A 385 -42.69 -24.35 39.19
CA ASP A 385 -41.61 -25.17 39.74
C ASP A 385 -41.99 -26.66 39.84
N ARG A 386 -43.30 -26.97 39.82
CA ARG A 386 -43.82 -28.33 40.03
C ARG A 386 -43.29 -29.32 39.00
N LYS A 387 -43.29 -28.98 37.71
CA LYS A 387 -42.83 -29.87 36.64
C LYS A 387 -41.40 -30.37 36.89
N LYS A 388 -40.46 -29.47 37.16
CA LYS A 388 -39.07 -29.81 37.46
C LYS A 388 -38.92 -30.54 38.80
N ALA A 389 -39.74 -30.22 39.80
CA ALA A 389 -39.78 -30.97 41.04
C ALA A 389 -40.18 -32.44 40.81
N TYR A 390 -41.16 -32.72 39.93
CA TYR A 390 -41.54 -34.07 39.53
C TYR A 390 -40.37 -34.80 38.84
N GLU A 391 -39.63 -34.12 37.96
CA GLU A 391 -38.43 -34.68 37.32
C GLU A 391 -37.31 -35.02 38.34
N MET A 392 -37.09 -34.16 39.33
CA MET A 392 -36.10 -34.41 40.40
C MET A 392 -36.50 -35.58 41.29
N TYR A 393 -37.79 -35.67 41.64
CA TYR A 393 -38.34 -36.78 42.42
C TYR A 393 -38.20 -38.10 41.67
N ASP A 394 -38.55 -38.11 40.39
CA ASP A 394 -38.41 -39.28 39.53
C ASP A 394 -36.96 -39.76 39.44
N ASN A 395 -36.01 -38.83 39.27
CA ASN A 395 -34.58 -39.16 39.28
C ASN A 395 -34.09 -39.69 40.63
N ALA A 396 -34.59 -39.15 41.74
CA ALA A 396 -34.25 -39.63 43.07
C ALA A 396 -34.81 -41.04 43.33
N VAL A 397 -36.06 -41.31 42.91
CA VAL A 397 -36.70 -42.65 43.01
C VAL A 397 -35.94 -43.68 42.15
N LYS A 398 -35.50 -43.30 40.95
CA LYS A 398 -34.65 -44.13 40.07
C LYS A 398 -33.31 -44.48 40.71
N ALA A 399 -32.74 -43.58 41.50
CA ALA A 399 -31.47 -43.82 42.21
C ALA A 399 -31.62 -44.79 43.40
N THR A 400 -32.83 -44.96 43.94
CA THR A 400 -33.10 -45.75 45.15
C THR A 400 -33.74 -47.13 44.89
N GLY A 401 -34.14 -47.47 43.66
CA GLY A 401 -34.88 -48.71 43.34
C GLY A 401 -34.12 -49.75 42.49
N PRO A 402 -34.39 -51.07 42.66
CA PRO A 402 -33.86 -52.12 41.79
C PRO A 402 -34.63 -52.17 40.45
N ASP A 403 -33.92 -51.89 39.35
CA ASP A 403 -34.20 -52.19 37.93
C ASP A 403 -35.69 -52.33 37.55
N ALA A 404 -36.42 -51.21 37.45
CA ALA A 404 -37.82 -51.14 36.99
C ALA A 404 -37.97 -51.27 35.45
N ARG A 405 -37.23 -52.16 34.80
CA ARG A 405 -37.32 -52.39 33.34
C ARG A 405 -38.47 -53.35 33.02
N GLY A 406 -39.71 -52.89 33.13
CA GLY A 406 -40.85 -53.72 32.66
C GLY A 406 -42.25 -53.16 32.86
N THR A 407 -42.44 -52.18 33.73
CA THR A 407 -43.77 -51.64 34.06
C THR A 407 -43.82 -50.14 33.82
N ASP A 408 -44.89 -49.68 33.17
CA ASP A 408 -45.17 -48.25 33.01
C ASP A 408 -45.28 -47.58 34.38
N TYR A 409 -44.63 -46.44 34.57
CA TYR A 409 -44.74 -45.68 35.81
C TYR A 409 -46.19 -45.19 35.99
N PRO A 410 -46.80 -45.35 37.20
CA PRO A 410 -48.19 -44.91 37.42
C PRO A 410 -48.38 -43.43 37.09
N GLY A 411 -49.34 -43.09 36.22
CA GLY A 411 -49.64 -41.71 35.81
C GLY A 411 -48.90 -41.22 34.58
N ALA A 412 -47.77 -41.82 34.19
CA ALA A 412 -46.98 -41.36 33.03
C ALA A 412 -47.74 -41.55 31.71
N LYS A 413 -48.51 -42.63 31.58
CA LYS A 413 -49.36 -42.87 30.41
C LYS A 413 -50.50 -41.86 30.32
N GLU A 414 -51.15 -41.58 31.44
CA GLU A 414 -52.24 -40.60 31.54
C GLU A 414 -51.75 -39.19 31.24
N GLU A 415 -50.56 -38.82 31.72
CA GLU A 415 -49.95 -37.53 31.44
C GLU A 415 -49.62 -37.36 29.95
N VAL A 416 -48.96 -38.34 29.34
CA VAL A 416 -48.68 -38.31 27.88
C VAL A 416 -49.98 -38.18 27.10
N LEU A 417 -51.02 -38.96 27.43
CA LEU A 417 -52.31 -38.88 26.77
C LEU A 417 -53.01 -37.53 27.00
N SER A 418 -52.88 -36.94 28.19
CA SER A 418 -53.40 -35.62 28.52
C SER A 418 -52.72 -34.52 27.70
N ARG A 419 -51.38 -34.51 27.65
CA ARG A 419 -50.60 -33.57 26.84
C ARG A 419 -50.90 -33.71 25.35
N MET A 420 -51.11 -34.94 24.87
CA MET A 420 -51.57 -35.18 23.50
C MET A 420 -52.98 -34.62 23.26
N ALA A 421 -53.89 -34.74 24.22
CA ALA A 421 -55.25 -34.23 24.12
C ALA A 421 -55.33 -32.70 24.16
N THR A 422 -54.41 -32.04 24.87
CA THR A 422 -54.27 -30.57 24.87
C THR A 422 -53.60 -30.04 23.60
N GLY A 423 -53.06 -30.93 22.76
CA GLY A 423 -52.31 -30.54 21.56
C GLY A 423 -50.92 -30.00 21.87
N GLU A 424 -50.40 -30.27 23.07
CA GLU A 424 -49.03 -29.92 23.43
C GLU A 424 -48.05 -30.75 22.59
N GLU A 425 -46.98 -30.11 22.12
CA GLU A 425 -45.95 -30.75 21.31
C GLU A 425 -44.76 -31.11 22.19
N PHE A 426 -44.38 -32.38 22.18
CA PHE A 426 -43.29 -32.89 23.01
C PHE A 426 -42.70 -34.16 22.44
N ASN A 427 -41.51 -34.56 22.92
CA ASN A 427 -40.87 -35.79 22.47
C ASN A 427 -41.10 -36.91 23.49
N VAL A 428 -42.02 -37.82 23.16
CA VAL A 428 -42.37 -38.98 24.01
C VAL A 428 -41.13 -39.83 24.37
N TRP A 429 -40.20 -40.05 23.42
CA TRP A 429 -38.99 -40.85 23.65
C TRP A 429 -37.99 -40.16 24.57
N THR A 430 -37.76 -38.87 24.35
CA THR A 430 -36.78 -38.10 25.14
C THR A 430 -37.30 -37.83 26.54
N GLU A 431 -38.57 -37.46 26.67
CA GLU A 431 -39.14 -37.03 27.96
C GLU A 431 -39.64 -38.20 28.80
N TYR A 432 -40.11 -39.29 28.19
CA TYR A 432 -40.72 -40.42 28.91
C TYR A 432 -40.02 -41.77 28.67
N GLY A 433 -38.87 -41.78 27.99
CA GLY A 433 -38.14 -43.01 27.65
C GLY A 433 -37.71 -43.86 28.84
N GLY A 434 -37.51 -43.24 30.01
CA GLY A 434 -37.22 -43.93 31.27
C GLY A 434 -38.43 -44.15 32.18
N LEU A 435 -39.63 -43.72 31.76
CA LEU A 435 -40.87 -43.74 32.54
C LEU A 435 -41.91 -44.72 32.00
N LEU A 436 -41.78 -45.10 30.73
CA LEU A 436 -42.68 -46.01 30.04
C LEU A 436 -41.95 -47.29 29.65
N SER A 437 -42.67 -48.40 29.68
CA SER A 437 -42.16 -49.63 29.08
C SER A 437 -41.90 -49.41 27.58
N PRO A 438 -40.93 -50.13 26.97
CA PRO A 438 -40.61 -49.95 25.55
C PRO A 438 -41.82 -50.12 24.61
N ARG A 439 -42.78 -50.96 25.02
CA ARG A 439 -44.03 -51.18 24.26
C ARG A 439 -44.94 -49.96 24.31
N THR A 440 -45.24 -49.46 25.51
CA THR A 440 -46.10 -48.28 25.71
C THR A 440 -45.46 -47.03 25.13
N LEU A 441 -44.14 -46.88 25.29
CA LEU A 441 -43.37 -45.78 24.73
C LEU A 441 -43.50 -45.69 23.21
N LYS A 442 -43.34 -46.83 22.52
CA LYS A 442 -43.52 -46.91 21.08
C LYS A 442 -44.96 -46.61 20.67
N GLU A 443 -45.93 -47.21 21.35
CA GLU A 443 -47.36 -47.02 21.05
C GLU A 443 -47.77 -45.55 21.17
N LEU A 444 -47.39 -44.88 22.25
CA LEU A 444 -47.73 -43.48 22.48
C LEU A 444 -46.96 -42.53 21.56
N SER A 445 -45.70 -42.81 21.24
CA SER A 445 -44.95 -42.04 20.26
C SER A 445 -45.56 -42.14 18.87
N ASP A 446 -45.89 -43.35 18.40
CA ASP A 446 -46.54 -43.55 17.10
C ASP A 446 -47.91 -42.87 17.05
N LYS A 447 -48.67 -42.90 18.17
CA LYS A 447 -49.94 -42.19 18.29
C LYS A 447 -49.75 -40.67 18.24
N HIS A 448 -48.78 -40.13 18.97
CA HIS A 448 -48.53 -38.69 19.02
C HIS A 448 -48.14 -38.12 17.66
N VAL A 449 -47.25 -38.81 16.95
CA VAL A 449 -46.89 -38.45 15.58
C VAL A 449 -48.12 -38.49 14.67
N ARG A 450 -48.92 -39.55 14.76
CA ARG A 450 -50.14 -39.68 13.94
C ARG A 450 -51.14 -38.56 14.20
N ASP A 451 -51.34 -38.18 15.47
CA ASP A 451 -52.28 -37.13 15.87
C ASP A 451 -51.76 -35.73 15.48
N ALA A 452 -50.45 -35.48 15.55
CA ALA A 452 -49.84 -34.19 15.21
C ALA A 452 -49.61 -33.98 13.70
N LEU A 453 -49.40 -35.06 12.93
CA LEU A 453 -49.04 -34.99 11.51
C LEU A 453 -50.01 -34.17 10.63
N PRO A 454 -51.35 -34.24 10.81
CA PRO A 454 -52.27 -33.37 10.05
C PRO A 454 -52.02 -31.88 10.29
N GLY A 455 -51.75 -31.48 11.54
CA GLY A 455 -51.43 -30.10 11.91
C GLY A 455 -50.12 -29.64 11.26
N ILE A 456 -49.06 -30.44 11.39
CA ILE A 456 -47.75 -30.19 10.77
C ILE A 456 -47.88 -30.08 9.25
N LYS A 457 -48.69 -30.94 8.62
CA LYS A 457 -48.93 -30.90 7.16
C LYS A 457 -49.69 -29.64 6.75
N ASN A 458 -50.61 -29.14 7.58
CA ASN A 458 -51.33 -27.90 7.32
C ASN A 458 -50.41 -26.69 7.46
N ASP A 459 -49.58 -26.64 8.50
CA ASP A 459 -48.57 -25.59 8.68
C ASP A 459 -47.59 -25.57 7.50
N PHE A 460 -47.10 -26.74 7.11
CA PHE A 460 -46.25 -26.87 5.93
C PHE A 460 -46.96 -26.36 4.68
N LYS A 461 -48.24 -26.70 4.47
CA LYS A 461 -49.02 -26.22 3.32
C LYS A 461 -49.15 -24.70 3.32
N LEU A 462 -49.40 -24.08 4.47
CA LEU A 462 -49.49 -22.62 4.59
C LEU A 462 -48.17 -21.97 4.18
N ARG A 463 -47.05 -22.44 4.74
CA ARG A 463 -45.70 -21.98 4.35
C ARG A 463 -45.38 -22.23 2.88
N ALA A 464 -45.77 -23.38 2.36
CA ALA A 464 -45.59 -23.71 0.95
C ALA A 464 -46.44 -22.83 0.02
N MET A 465 -47.64 -22.44 0.43
CA MET A 465 -48.49 -21.49 -0.30
C MET A 465 -47.87 -20.09 -0.30
N GLU A 466 -47.37 -19.61 0.84
CA GLU A 466 -46.62 -18.35 0.92
C GLU A 466 -45.41 -18.37 -0.01
N PHE A 467 -44.61 -19.45 0.04
CA PHE A 467 -43.44 -19.63 -0.81
C PHE A 467 -43.81 -19.67 -2.30
N LEU A 468 -44.79 -20.49 -2.70
CA LEU A 468 -45.22 -20.60 -4.10
C LEU A 468 -46.07 -19.41 -4.58
N GLY A 469 -46.46 -18.49 -3.70
CA GLY A 469 -47.19 -17.27 -4.06
C GLY A 469 -46.35 -16.32 -4.93
N GLU A 470 -45.02 -16.36 -4.79
CA GLU A 470 -44.11 -15.57 -5.61
C GLU A 470 -43.74 -16.31 -6.91
N GLU A 471 -43.93 -15.68 -8.07
CA GLU A 471 -43.69 -16.32 -9.38
C GLU A 471 -42.24 -16.84 -9.54
N LYS A 472 -41.26 -16.08 -9.03
CA LYS A 472 -39.85 -16.48 -9.00
C LYS A 472 -39.60 -17.81 -8.25
N ASN A 473 -40.42 -18.13 -7.25
CA ASN A 473 -40.28 -19.34 -6.43
C ASN A 473 -40.96 -20.55 -7.07
N LYS A 474 -41.99 -20.33 -7.89
CA LYS A 474 -42.62 -21.38 -8.69
C LYS A 474 -41.64 -21.97 -9.71
N ASP A 475 -40.85 -21.12 -10.35
CA ASP A 475 -39.82 -21.55 -11.30
C ASP A 475 -38.67 -22.28 -10.61
N LEU A 476 -38.31 -21.86 -9.39
CA LEU A 476 -37.34 -22.56 -8.56
C LEU A 476 -37.83 -23.95 -8.15
N ALA A 477 -39.10 -24.06 -7.70
CA ALA A 477 -39.71 -25.34 -7.35
C ALA A 477 -39.79 -26.27 -8.56
N GLU A 478 -40.22 -25.77 -9.73
CA GLU A 478 -40.23 -26.54 -10.98
C GLU A 478 -38.82 -27.01 -11.38
N THR A 479 -37.82 -26.14 -11.26
CA THR A 479 -36.43 -26.49 -11.57
C THR A 479 -35.87 -27.56 -10.64
N ALA A 480 -36.14 -27.46 -9.33
CA ALA A 480 -35.61 -28.39 -8.33
C ALA A 480 -36.37 -29.73 -8.29
N LEU A 481 -37.69 -29.71 -8.51
CA LEU A 481 -38.57 -30.84 -8.24
C LEU A 481 -39.21 -31.45 -9.50
N GLY A 482 -39.12 -30.78 -10.65
CA GLY A 482 -39.85 -31.17 -11.86
C GLY A 482 -41.35 -30.89 -11.78
N GLY A 483 -41.82 -30.10 -10.80
CA GLY A 483 -43.22 -29.73 -10.64
C GLY A 483 -43.45 -28.65 -9.58
N LYS A 484 -44.61 -27.97 -9.65
CA LYS A 484 -44.97 -26.80 -8.82
C LYS A 484 -45.91 -27.13 -7.64
N SER A 485 -46.08 -28.39 -7.29
CA SER A 485 -47.11 -28.79 -6.31
C SER A 485 -46.60 -28.76 -4.87
N ILE A 486 -47.47 -28.32 -3.95
CA ILE A 486 -47.23 -28.37 -2.50
C ILE A 486 -46.94 -29.82 -2.03
N ASN A 487 -47.57 -30.81 -2.67
CA ASN A 487 -47.33 -32.21 -2.34
C ASN A 487 -45.89 -32.66 -2.69
N ALA A 488 -45.33 -32.17 -3.79
CA ALA A 488 -43.92 -32.44 -4.15
C ALA A 488 -42.96 -31.79 -3.14
N LEU A 489 -43.25 -30.56 -2.70
CA LEU A 489 -42.49 -29.89 -1.64
C LEU A 489 -42.54 -30.69 -0.33
N PHE A 490 -43.73 -31.15 0.07
CA PHE A 490 -43.91 -31.92 1.29
C PHE A 490 -43.18 -33.26 1.24
N ALA A 491 -43.17 -33.94 0.09
CA ALA A 491 -42.43 -35.19 -0.08
C ALA A 491 -40.92 -34.97 0.14
N VAL A 492 -40.34 -33.93 -0.44
CA VAL A 492 -38.92 -33.61 -0.25
C VAL A 492 -38.61 -33.22 1.18
N TYR A 493 -39.47 -32.41 1.80
CA TYR A 493 -39.36 -32.09 3.21
C TYR A 493 -39.37 -33.35 4.09
N TYR A 494 -40.36 -34.21 3.91
CA TYR A 494 -40.50 -35.43 4.70
C TYR A 494 -39.32 -36.39 4.48
N ASP A 495 -38.84 -36.50 3.25
CA ASP A 495 -37.67 -37.31 2.90
C ASP A 495 -36.38 -36.77 3.53
N SER A 496 -36.27 -35.45 3.73
CA SER A 496 -35.12 -34.82 4.38
C SER A 496 -35.05 -35.02 5.90
N LEU A 497 -36.11 -35.53 6.52
CA LEU A 497 -36.14 -35.81 7.96
C LEU A 497 -35.48 -37.16 8.27
N SER A 498 -34.66 -37.20 9.31
CA SER A 498 -34.10 -38.47 9.83
C SER A 498 -35.22 -39.35 10.41
N GLN A 499 -34.93 -40.64 10.63
CA GLN A 499 -35.90 -41.53 11.28
C GLN A 499 -36.31 -41.06 12.68
N GLU A 500 -35.41 -40.39 13.39
CA GLU A 500 -35.66 -39.84 14.72
C GLU A 500 -36.56 -38.61 14.64
N ASP A 501 -36.28 -37.68 13.72
CA ASP A 501 -37.10 -36.49 13.53
C ASP A 501 -38.53 -36.84 13.11
N ARG A 502 -38.71 -37.87 12.27
CA ARG A 502 -40.05 -38.34 11.85
C ARG A 502 -40.88 -38.88 13.01
N ARG A 503 -40.25 -39.16 14.16
CA ARG A 503 -40.92 -39.62 15.40
C ARG A 503 -41.12 -38.50 16.42
N ASN A 504 -40.71 -37.27 16.09
CA ASN A 504 -40.73 -36.13 16.99
C ASN A 504 -41.50 -34.95 16.35
N PRO A 505 -42.78 -34.74 16.72
CA PRO A 505 -43.58 -33.64 16.20
C PRO A 505 -42.95 -32.25 16.34
N VAL A 506 -42.24 -31.99 17.46
CA VAL A 506 -41.53 -30.72 17.71
C VAL A 506 -40.44 -30.51 16.67
N ALA A 507 -39.57 -31.52 16.48
CA ALA A 507 -38.51 -31.45 15.49
C ALA A 507 -39.05 -31.31 14.06
N MET A 508 -40.19 -31.94 13.75
CA MET A 508 -40.85 -31.76 12.45
C MET A 508 -41.30 -30.30 12.25
N ARG A 509 -41.94 -29.65 13.24
CA ARG A 509 -42.32 -28.23 13.05
C ARG A 509 -41.11 -27.31 12.94
N GLU A 510 -40.11 -27.48 13.80
CA GLU A 510 -38.87 -26.69 13.71
C GLU A 510 -38.18 -26.84 12.35
N LYS A 511 -38.12 -28.07 11.82
CA LYS A 511 -37.55 -28.34 10.51
C LYS A 511 -38.44 -27.85 9.37
N THR A 512 -39.75 -27.73 9.57
CA THR A 512 -40.66 -27.09 8.61
C THR A 512 -40.30 -25.62 8.43
N ASP A 513 -40.10 -24.87 9.51
CA ASP A 513 -39.69 -23.46 9.41
C ASP A 513 -38.31 -23.32 8.75
N ARG A 514 -37.35 -24.18 9.15
CA ARG A 514 -36.01 -24.19 8.52
C ARG A 514 -36.05 -24.55 7.04
N PHE A 515 -36.96 -25.43 6.60
CA PHE A 515 -37.06 -25.86 5.20
C PHE A 515 -37.24 -24.68 4.26
N PHE A 516 -38.02 -23.66 4.68
CA PHE A 516 -38.32 -22.47 3.88
C PHE A 516 -37.36 -21.30 4.08
N THR A 517 -36.43 -21.37 5.05
CA THR A 517 -35.39 -20.36 5.22
C THR A 517 -34.51 -20.30 3.97
N SER A 518 -34.35 -19.10 3.42
CA SER A 518 -33.64 -18.91 2.16
C SER A 518 -32.16 -18.59 2.34
N THR A 519 -31.31 -19.22 1.53
CA THR A 519 -29.91 -18.80 1.34
C THR A 519 -29.75 -18.21 -0.06
N LEU A 520 -28.98 -17.13 -0.18
CA LEU A 520 -28.61 -16.56 -1.47
C LEU A 520 -27.47 -17.37 -2.08
N LEU A 521 -27.72 -17.96 -3.24
CA LEU A 521 -26.72 -18.67 -4.03
C LEU A 521 -26.19 -17.74 -5.14
N ASP A 522 -24.87 -17.69 -5.27
CA ASP A 522 -24.16 -17.05 -6.37
C ASP A 522 -24.34 -17.89 -7.64
N SER A 523 -24.75 -17.25 -8.74
CA SER A 523 -25.13 -17.93 -9.98
C SER A 523 -23.97 -18.22 -10.92
N GLY A 524 -22.72 -18.02 -10.48
CA GLY A 524 -21.52 -18.24 -11.27
C GLY A 524 -21.32 -17.21 -12.39
N ARG A 525 -20.14 -17.23 -13.02
CA ARG A 525 -19.64 -16.19 -13.95
C ARG A 525 -20.53 -15.85 -15.16
N TRP A 526 -21.53 -16.67 -15.48
CA TRP A 526 -22.34 -16.58 -16.70
C TRP A 526 -23.80 -16.18 -16.46
N HIS A 527 -24.22 -16.01 -15.20
CA HIS A 527 -25.57 -15.56 -14.86
C HIS A 527 -25.49 -14.32 -13.98
N MET A 528 -26.20 -13.27 -14.36
CA MET A 528 -26.00 -11.92 -13.82
C MET A 528 -26.75 -11.63 -12.49
N ARG A 529 -27.30 -12.63 -11.79
CA ARG A 529 -28.11 -12.39 -10.57
C ARG A 529 -28.08 -13.56 -9.58
N ASP A 530 -27.80 -13.25 -8.33
CA ASP A 530 -28.00 -14.16 -7.18
C ASP A 530 -29.43 -14.68 -7.17
N LYS A 531 -29.63 -15.95 -6.76
CA LYS A 531 -30.98 -16.45 -6.47
C LYS A 531 -31.10 -16.89 -5.02
N SER A 532 -32.21 -16.50 -4.42
CA SER A 532 -32.66 -16.98 -3.13
C SER A 532 -33.23 -18.39 -3.30
N VAL A 533 -32.69 -19.37 -2.57
CA VAL A 533 -33.16 -20.78 -2.61
C VAL A 533 -33.40 -21.26 -1.18
N PRO A 534 -34.59 -21.82 -0.87
CA PRO A 534 -34.86 -22.42 0.43
C PRO A 534 -33.88 -23.55 0.76
N MET A 535 -33.44 -23.64 2.02
CA MET A 535 -32.53 -24.69 2.49
C MET A 535 -32.99 -26.09 2.11
N GLY A 536 -34.28 -26.36 2.28
CA GLY A 536 -34.87 -27.66 1.96
C GLY A 536 -34.77 -28.08 0.49
N LEU A 537 -34.61 -27.11 -0.42
CA LEU A 537 -34.52 -27.34 -1.86
C LEU A 537 -33.10 -27.25 -2.40
N GLN A 538 -32.15 -26.73 -1.61
CA GLN A 538 -30.76 -26.53 -2.05
C GLN A 538 -30.12 -27.80 -2.61
N PRO A 539 -30.19 -28.97 -1.96
CA PRO A 539 -29.54 -30.17 -2.49
C PRO A 539 -30.05 -30.54 -3.89
N ARG A 540 -31.38 -30.53 -4.09
CA ARG A 540 -32.03 -30.84 -5.38
C ARG A 540 -31.73 -29.77 -6.43
N TYR A 541 -31.68 -28.51 -6.03
CA TYR A 541 -31.37 -27.40 -6.92
C TYR A 541 -29.91 -27.46 -7.41
N LEU A 542 -28.97 -27.78 -6.53
CA LEU A 542 -27.54 -27.95 -6.85
C LEU A 542 -27.28 -29.19 -7.73
N GLU A 543 -28.02 -30.28 -7.55
CA GLU A 543 -27.98 -31.43 -8.47
C GLU A 543 -28.33 -31.02 -9.92
N LYS A 544 -29.27 -30.08 -10.09
CA LYS A 544 -29.71 -29.58 -11.41
C LYS A 544 -28.86 -28.41 -11.94
N LYS A 545 -28.18 -27.68 -11.06
CA LYS A 545 -27.34 -26.51 -11.36
C LYS A 545 -25.97 -26.65 -10.68
N PRO A 546 -25.13 -27.58 -11.14
CA PRO A 546 -23.78 -27.75 -10.60
C PRO A 546 -22.96 -26.48 -10.86
N GLY A 547 -22.40 -25.89 -9.80
CA GLY A 547 -21.63 -24.63 -9.88
C GLY A 547 -22.25 -23.46 -9.13
N TRP A 548 -23.38 -23.66 -8.46
CA TRP A 548 -24.01 -22.66 -7.59
C TRP A 548 -23.58 -22.91 -6.15
N PHE A 549 -23.30 -21.87 -5.38
CA PHE A 549 -22.87 -21.99 -3.97
C PHE A 549 -23.26 -20.73 -3.19
N PRO A 550 -23.25 -20.74 -1.85
CA PRO A 550 -23.66 -19.60 -1.04
C PRO A 550 -22.84 -18.36 -1.36
N LYS A 551 -23.50 -17.20 -1.40
CA LYS A 551 -22.85 -15.93 -1.68
C LYS A 551 -21.84 -15.58 -0.57
N LYS A 552 -20.73 -14.95 -0.96
CA LYS A 552 -19.73 -14.43 -0.02
C LYS A 552 -20.38 -13.51 1.04
N GLY A 553 -20.07 -13.74 2.31
CA GLY A 553 -20.62 -13.01 3.46
C GLY A 553 -21.80 -13.72 4.14
N GLN A 554 -22.24 -14.87 3.62
CA GLN A 554 -23.18 -15.76 4.29
C GLN A 554 -22.45 -16.71 5.27
N PRO A 555 -23.04 -17.07 6.42
CA PRO A 555 -22.45 -18.05 7.35
C PRO A 555 -22.08 -19.38 6.68
N GLU A 556 -22.88 -19.83 5.71
CA GLU A 556 -22.64 -21.05 4.95
C GLU A 556 -21.40 -20.94 4.06
N TYR A 557 -21.09 -19.75 3.54
CA TYR A 557 -19.87 -19.50 2.78
C TYR A 557 -18.61 -19.64 3.65
N ASP A 558 -18.68 -19.15 4.89
CA ASP A 558 -17.58 -19.27 5.84
C ASP A 558 -17.42 -20.71 6.34
N ALA A 559 -18.53 -21.42 6.53
CA ALA A 559 -18.53 -22.84 6.87
C ALA A 559 -17.87 -23.69 5.77
N ILE A 560 -18.17 -23.43 4.48
CA ILE A 560 -17.50 -24.07 3.33
C ILE A 560 -16.00 -23.81 3.34
N THR A 561 -15.60 -22.55 3.55
CA THR A 561 -14.18 -22.18 3.58
C THR A 561 -13.45 -22.81 4.75
N THR A 562 -14.12 -22.98 5.89
CA THR A 562 -13.59 -23.65 7.08
C THR A 562 -13.46 -25.15 6.85
N TRP A 563 -14.48 -25.78 6.26
CA TRP A 563 -14.45 -27.21 5.92
C TRP A 563 -13.33 -27.53 4.93
N LEU A 564 -13.20 -26.75 3.84
CA LEU A 564 -12.12 -26.91 2.86
C LEU A 564 -10.71 -26.85 3.48
N LYS A 565 -10.53 -25.99 4.48
CA LYS A 565 -9.27 -25.90 5.24
C LYS A 565 -9.08 -27.12 6.14
N GLY A 566 -10.13 -27.55 6.83
CA GLY A 566 -10.12 -28.73 7.70
C GLY A 566 -9.76 -30.01 6.96
N GLU A 567 -10.26 -30.17 5.72
CA GLU A 567 -9.98 -31.32 4.84
C GLU A 567 -8.61 -31.22 4.13
N GLY A 568 -7.83 -30.17 4.38
CA GLY A 568 -6.49 -30.00 3.78
C GLY A 568 -6.51 -29.74 2.28
N ILE A 569 -7.66 -29.34 1.70
CA ILE A 569 -7.77 -29.01 0.28
C ILE A 569 -7.01 -27.70 0.03
N LYS A 570 -6.12 -27.70 -0.97
CA LYS A 570 -5.31 -26.53 -1.32
C LYS A 570 -6.11 -25.59 -2.23
N PRO A 571 -6.06 -24.26 -2.00
CA PRO A 571 -6.74 -23.31 -2.86
C PRO A 571 -6.08 -23.25 -4.24
N GLU A 572 -6.89 -23.40 -5.30
CA GLU A 572 -6.42 -23.40 -6.71
C GLU A 572 -6.63 -22.05 -7.43
N GLY A 573 -7.31 -21.10 -6.79
CA GLY A 573 -7.63 -19.80 -7.37
C GLY A 573 -6.56 -18.73 -7.14
N ALA A 574 -6.72 -17.61 -7.86
CA ALA A 574 -5.79 -16.47 -7.78
C ALA A 574 -5.65 -15.94 -6.34
N ALA A 575 -4.42 -15.59 -5.97
CA ALA A 575 -4.04 -15.10 -4.64
C ALA A 575 -4.35 -16.08 -3.48
N GLY A 576 -4.24 -17.39 -3.73
CA GLY A 576 -4.38 -18.42 -2.69
C GLY A 576 -5.82 -18.58 -2.18
N LYS A 577 -6.80 -18.30 -3.03
CA LYS A 577 -8.24 -18.45 -2.71
C LYS A 577 -8.78 -19.74 -3.31
N TYR A 578 -9.72 -20.39 -2.62
CA TYR A 578 -10.49 -21.49 -3.21
C TYR A 578 -11.24 -21.01 -4.45
N THR A 579 -11.23 -21.82 -5.50
CA THR A 579 -12.03 -21.55 -6.70
C THR A 579 -13.51 -21.73 -6.41
N ASP A 580 -14.34 -21.19 -7.30
CA ASP A 580 -15.79 -21.33 -7.24
C ASP A 580 -16.18 -22.82 -7.38
N GLU A 581 -15.45 -23.59 -8.20
CA GLU A 581 -15.65 -25.04 -8.31
C GLU A 581 -15.31 -25.77 -7.00
N GLN A 582 -14.18 -25.44 -6.37
CA GLN A 582 -13.78 -26.05 -5.09
C GLN A 582 -14.81 -25.77 -3.99
N ARG A 583 -15.35 -24.54 -3.94
CA ARG A 583 -16.40 -24.18 -2.98
C ARG A 583 -17.74 -24.83 -3.29
N ALA A 584 -18.14 -24.88 -4.54
CA ALA A 584 -19.38 -25.55 -4.94
C ALA A 584 -19.34 -27.04 -4.60
N GLN A 585 -18.19 -27.71 -4.82
CA GLN A 585 -18.02 -29.12 -4.50
C GLN A 585 -18.02 -29.37 -2.99
N ALA A 586 -17.32 -28.55 -2.21
CA ALA A 586 -17.35 -28.61 -0.75
C ALA A 586 -18.75 -28.40 -0.19
N TYR A 587 -19.49 -27.40 -0.70
CA TYR A 587 -20.85 -27.16 -0.25
C TYR A 587 -21.78 -28.34 -0.53
N LYS A 588 -21.64 -28.96 -1.70
CA LYS A 588 -22.40 -30.17 -2.04
C LYS A 588 -22.15 -31.29 -1.02
N ILE A 589 -20.89 -31.53 -0.67
CA ILE A 589 -20.51 -32.55 0.33
C ILE A 589 -21.08 -32.22 1.71
N MET A 590 -21.01 -30.95 2.13
CA MET A 590 -21.56 -30.53 3.41
C MET A 590 -23.08 -30.71 3.51
N LEU A 591 -23.81 -30.45 2.42
CA LEU A 591 -25.26 -30.69 2.36
C LEU A 591 -25.61 -32.17 2.35
N GLU A 592 -24.79 -33.01 1.72
CA GLU A 592 -24.95 -34.47 1.75
C GLU A 592 -24.69 -35.04 3.16
N ALA A 593 -23.77 -34.45 3.93
CA ALA A 593 -23.48 -34.85 5.31
C ALA A 593 -24.54 -34.42 6.35
N GLN A 594 -25.47 -33.53 5.97
CA GLN A 594 -26.59 -33.09 6.83
C GLN A 594 -27.88 -33.92 6.65
N ARG A 595 -27.91 -34.84 5.67
CA ARG A 595 -28.98 -35.81 5.46
C ARG A 595 -28.73 -37.06 6.30
#